data_AF-A0A1H9YQP3-F1
#
_entry.id   AF-A0A1H9YQP3-F1
#
_cell.length_a   1.000
_cell.length_b   1.000
_cell.length_c   1.000
_cell.angle_alpha   90.00
_cell.angle_beta   90.00
_cell.angle_gamma   90.00
#
_symmetry.space_group_name_H-M   'P 1'
#
loop_
_entity.id
_entity.type
_entity.pdbx_description
1 polymer ?
#
loop_
_entity_poly.entity_id
_entity_poly.type
_entity_poly.pdbx_seq_one_letter_code
_entity_poly.pdbx_strand_id
1 'polypeptide(L)'
;MLDVGQCNDSYSAIRVATALADAFQTDVNSLPLTIVLSWYEQKAVAVLLALLSLGIKGMYLGPSLPAFISPNVLQYLVDTFNIKPISTPDEDLKESLKAGL
;
A
#
# COMPACT_ATOMS: atom_id res chain seq x y z
N MET A 1 -6.80 -11.79 12.61
CA MET A 1 -5.60 -10.97 12.41
C MET A 1 -4.43 -11.91 12.21
N LEU A 2 -3.67 -11.73 11.13
CA LEU A 2 -2.39 -12.43 10.95
C LEU A 2 -1.29 -11.40 11.20
N ASP A 3 -0.60 -11.55 12.33
CA ASP A 3 0.55 -10.72 12.66
C ASP A 3 1.80 -11.34 12.03
N VAL A 4 2.52 -10.54 11.23
CA VAL A 4 3.73 -10.95 10.53
C VAL A 4 5.01 -10.51 11.25
N GLY A 5 4.90 -9.75 12.35
CA GLY A 5 6.03 -9.30 13.16
C GLY A 5 6.19 -7.77 13.20
N GLN A 6 7.43 -7.32 13.16
CA GLN A 6 7.81 -5.91 13.26
C GLN A 6 7.71 -5.20 11.91
N CYS A 7 7.97 -3.89 11.88
CA CYS A 7 7.91 -3.08 10.65
C CYS A 7 8.83 -3.59 9.52
N ASN A 8 9.94 -4.25 9.84
CA ASN A 8 10.81 -4.90 8.86
C ASN A 8 10.19 -6.18 8.26
N ASP A 9 9.26 -6.82 8.96
CA ASP A 9 8.57 -8.02 8.50
C ASP A 9 7.44 -7.70 7.50
N SER A 10 7.26 -6.42 7.13
CA SER A 10 6.54 -6.05 5.91
C SER A 10 7.10 -6.75 4.67
N TYR A 11 8.40 -7.11 4.68
CA TYR A 11 8.97 -8.00 3.66
C TYR A 11 8.23 -9.34 3.60
N SER A 12 7.99 -9.98 4.75
CA SER A 12 7.28 -11.26 4.84
C SER A 12 5.84 -11.14 4.33
N ALA A 13 5.13 -10.07 4.68
CA ALA A 13 3.79 -9.81 4.13
C ALA A 13 3.80 -9.72 2.59
N ILE A 14 4.80 -9.05 2.03
CA ILE A 14 4.94 -8.95 0.57
C ILE A 14 5.31 -10.29 -0.07
N ARG A 15 6.16 -11.10 0.57
CA ARG A 15 6.43 -12.46 0.09
C ARG A 15 5.16 -13.32 0.05
N VAL A 16 4.27 -13.18 1.03
CA VAL A 16 2.96 -13.85 1.01
C VAL A 16 2.11 -13.36 -0.16
N ALA A 17 2.02 -12.04 -0.37
CA ALA A 17 1.27 -11.47 -1.49
C ALA A 17 1.83 -11.92 -2.85
N THR A 18 3.15 -11.91 -3.04
CA THR A 18 3.79 -12.40 -4.27
C THR A 18 3.53 -13.89 -4.48
N ALA A 19 3.66 -14.72 -3.45
CA ALA A 19 3.36 -16.15 -3.57
C ALA A 19 1.89 -16.41 -3.94
N LEU A 20 0.97 -15.60 -3.44
CA LEU A 20 -0.45 -15.66 -3.80
C LEU A 20 -0.67 -15.27 -5.27
N ALA A 21 -0.01 -14.20 -5.73
CA ALA A 21 -0.03 -13.76 -7.11
C ALA A 21 0.48 -14.86 -8.05
N ASP A 22 1.62 -15.49 -7.72
CA ASP A 22 2.19 -16.61 -8.47
C ASP A 22 1.21 -17.79 -8.54
N ALA A 23 0.58 -18.15 -7.41
CA ALA A 23 -0.38 -19.25 -7.34
C ALA A 23 -1.62 -19.02 -8.21
N PHE A 24 -2.06 -17.76 -8.33
CA PHE A 24 -3.17 -17.36 -9.20
C PHE A 24 -2.74 -16.94 -10.61
N GLN A 25 -1.45 -17.07 -10.95
CA GLN A 25 -0.89 -16.66 -12.24
C GLN A 25 -1.23 -15.22 -12.61
N THR A 26 -1.13 -14.33 -11.62
CA THR A 26 -1.44 -12.90 -11.74
C THR A 26 -0.32 -12.06 -11.11
N ASP A 27 -0.51 -10.76 -11.01
CA ASP A 27 0.38 -9.85 -10.29
C ASP A 27 -0.24 -9.35 -8.98
N VAL A 28 0.57 -8.77 -8.09
CA VAL A 28 0.10 -8.34 -6.76
C VAL A 28 -0.98 -7.26 -6.84
N ASN A 29 -0.96 -6.38 -7.85
CA ASN A 29 -1.97 -5.33 -8.00
C ASN A 29 -3.33 -5.89 -8.48
N SER A 30 -3.32 -7.07 -9.07
CA SER A 30 -4.50 -7.79 -9.57
C SER A 30 -5.11 -8.73 -8.53
N LEU A 31 -4.47 -8.90 -7.37
CA LEU A 31 -5.04 -9.66 -6.25
C LEU A 31 -6.21 -8.90 -5.62
N PRO A 32 -7.18 -9.61 -5.02
CA PRO A 32 -8.21 -9.00 -4.17
C PRO A 32 -7.61 -8.57 -2.82
N LEU A 33 -6.65 -7.64 -2.87
CA LEU A 33 -5.82 -7.18 -1.76
C LEU A 33 -5.84 -5.65 -1.74
N THR A 34 -6.32 -5.08 -0.63
CA THR A 34 -6.15 -3.64 -0.37
C THR A 34 -5.01 -3.43 0.62
N ILE A 35 -4.10 -2.52 0.29
CA ILE A 35 -2.98 -2.14 1.15
C ILE A 35 -3.26 -0.77 1.76
N VAL A 36 -3.38 -0.74 3.09
CA VAL A 36 -3.46 0.49 3.88
C VAL A 36 -2.17 0.61 4.69
N LEU A 37 -1.31 1.54 4.29
CA LEU A 37 -0.03 1.80 4.96
C LEU A 37 -0.20 2.93 5.97
N SER A 38 -0.29 2.55 7.25
CA SER A 38 -0.18 3.51 8.36
C SER A 38 1.29 3.79 8.66
N TRP A 39 1.67 5.06 8.75
CA TRP A 39 3.05 5.48 8.99
C TRP A 39 3.16 6.49 10.13
N TYR A 40 4.37 6.59 10.69
CA TYR A 40 4.71 7.60 11.69
C TYR A 40 6.17 8.08 11.55
N GLU A 41 7.11 7.14 11.42
CA GLU A 41 8.55 7.42 11.36
C GLU A 41 9.20 6.97 10.04
N GLN A 42 10.52 7.11 9.94
CA GLN A 42 11.26 6.99 8.68
C GLN A 42 11.41 5.55 8.18
N LYS A 43 11.34 4.53 9.04
CA LYS A 43 11.32 3.14 8.57
C LYS A 43 10.05 2.84 7.78
N ALA A 44 8.90 3.40 8.17
CA ALA A 44 7.69 3.30 7.36
C ALA A 44 7.84 3.96 5.98
N VAL A 45 8.65 5.02 5.86
CA VAL A 45 9.01 5.62 4.55
C VAL A 45 9.86 4.66 3.72
N ALA A 46 10.80 3.94 4.35
CA ALA A 46 11.56 2.91 3.65
C ALA A 46 10.66 1.77 3.15
N VAL A 47 9.67 1.35 3.94
CA VAL A 47 8.66 0.38 3.51
C VAL A 47 7.84 0.91 2.33
N LEU A 48 7.38 2.17 2.38
CA LEU A 48 6.69 2.80 1.26
C LEU A 48 7.54 2.78 -0.02
N LEU A 49 8.80 3.20 0.05
CA LEU A 49 9.70 3.20 -1.11
C LEU A 49 9.96 1.78 -1.64
N ALA A 50 10.05 0.77 -0.77
CA ALA A 50 10.16 -0.62 -1.18
C ALA A 50 8.92 -1.07 -1.97
N LEU A 51 7.72 -0.79 -1.47
CA LEU A 51 6.45 -1.10 -2.17
C LEU A 51 6.37 -0.41 -3.53
N LEU A 52 6.75 0.86 -3.60
CA LEU A 52 6.80 1.62 -4.85
C LEU A 52 7.83 1.01 -5.83
N SER A 53 9.00 0.60 -5.35
CA SER A 53 10.03 -0.05 -6.19
C SER A 53 9.58 -1.39 -6.77
N LEU A 54 8.69 -2.10 -6.06
CA LEU A 54 8.06 -3.33 -6.52
C LEU A 54 6.88 -3.09 -7.47
N GLY A 55 6.55 -1.82 -7.76
CA GLY A 55 5.45 -1.46 -8.64
C GLY A 55 4.07 -1.65 -8.03
N ILE A 56 3.96 -1.68 -6.70
CA ILE A 56 2.67 -1.76 -6.00
C ILE A 56 1.91 -0.44 -6.16
N LYS A 57 0.62 -0.53 -6.50
CA LYS A 57 -0.25 0.60 -6.80
C LYS A 57 -1.54 0.57 -5.97
N GLY A 58 -2.24 1.70 -5.93
CA GLY A 58 -3.57 1.81 -5.32
C GLY A 58 -3.57 1.81 -3.79
N MET A 59 -2.41 2.01 -3.17
CA MET A 59 -2.25 1.99 -1.71
C MET A 59 -2.86 3.22 -1.05
N TYR A 60 -3.44 3.02 0.13
CA TYR A 60 -3.85 4.10 1.02
C TYR A 60 -2.70 4.45 1.96
N LEU A 61 -2.45 5.75 2.16
CA LEU A 61 -1.38 6.29 3.02
C LEU A 61 -1.99 7.22 4.08
N GLY A 62 -1.67 6.97 5.35
CA GLY A 62 -2.19 7.77 6.46
C GLY A 62 -1.40 7.60 7.77
N PRO A 63 -1.74 8.35 8.84
CA PRO A 63 -2.97 9.13 8.99
C PRO A 63 -2.96 10.49 8.27
N SER A 64 -1.78 11.03 7.96
CA SER A 64 -1.61 12.23 7.13
C SER A 64 -0.58 11.96 6.04
N LEU A 65 -0.55 12.79 4.99
CA LEU A 65 0.54 12.71 4.02
C LEU A 65 1.85 13.24 4.65
N PRO A 66 3.01 12.62 4.38
CA PRO A 66 4.27 13.11 4.90
C PRO A 66 4.57 14.54 4.44
N ALA A 67 4.84 15.43 5.39
CA ALA A 67 5.05 16.86 5.13
C ALA A 67 6.26 17.17 4.23
N PHE A 68 7.18 16.21 4.08
CA PHE A 68 8.35 16.34 3.20
C PHE A 68 8.03 16.07 1.72
N ILE A 69 6.82 15.61 1.38
CA ILE A 69 6.41 15.39 0.00
C ILE A 69 5.88 16.71 -0.57
N SER A 70 6.60 17.25 -1.55
CA SER A 70 6.15 18.46 -2.27
C SER A 70 4.96 18.15 -3.19
N PRO A 71 4.15 19.15 -3.57
CA PRO A 71 2.99 18.93 -4.46
C PRO A 71 3.33 18.23 -5.77
N ASN A 72 4.46 18.57 -6.40
CA ASN A 72 4.88 17.94 -7.66
C ASN A 72 5.25 16.46 -7.47
N VAL A 73 5.89 16.13 -6.35
CA VAL A 73 6.22 14.73 -6.02
C VAL A 73 4.96 13.96 -5.68
N LEU A 74 4.03 14.56 -4.92
CA LEU A 74 2.74 13.96 -4.61
C LEU A 74 1.96 13.66 -5.90
N GLN A 75 1.90 14.61 -6.83
CA GLN A 75 1.24 14.43 -8.11
C GLN A 75 1.83 13.25 -8.90
N TYR A 76 3.16 13.15 -8.96
CA TYR A 76 3.82 12.00 -9.59
C TYR A 76 3.44 10.67 -8.93
N LEU A 77 3.39 10.62 -7.59
CA LEU A 77 3.01 9.43 -6.84
C LEU A 77 1.54 9.04 -7.10
N VAL A 78 0.64 10.00 -7.21
CA VAL A 78 -0.76 9.79 -7.59
C VAL A 78 -0.85 9.26 -9.02
N ASP A 79 -0.23 9.93 -9.99
CA ASP A 79 -0.35 9.56 -11.41
C ASP A 79 0.29 8.22 -11.74
N THR A 80 1.41 7.89 -11.08
CA THR A 80 2.21 6.69 -11.40
C THR A 80 1.75 5.47 -10.60
N PHE A 81 1.46 5.67 -9.31
CA PHE A 81 1.20 4.60 -8.35
C PHE A 81 -0.20 4.62 -7.77
N ASN A 82 -1.04 5.60 -8.12
CA ASN A 82 -2.40 5.73 -7.59
C ASN A 82 -2.41 5.74 -6.05
N ILE A 83 -1.44 6.44 -5.44
CA ILE A 83 -1.43 6.66 -3.98
C ILE A 83 -2.65 7.48 -3.59
N LYS A 84 -3.32 7.05 -2.51
CA LYS A 84 -4.51 7.72 -1.97
C LYS A 84 -4.27 8.12 -0.51
N PRO A 85 -4.65 9.32 -0.07
CA PRO A 85 -4.83 9.56 1.35
C PRO A 85 -6.01 8.72 1.87
N ILE A 86 -5.99 8.37 3.16
CA ILE A 86 -7.18 7.80 3.82
C ILE A 86 -8.29 8.86 3.96
N SER A 87 -9.54 8.39 4.11
CA SER A 87 -10.72 9.22 4.34
C SER A 87 -11.40 8.86 5.67
N THR A 88 -12.69 8.58 5.67
CA THR A 88 -13.41 8.01 6.80
C THR A 88 -13.37 6.48 6.74
N PRO A 89 -13.42 5.78 7.90
CA PRO A 89 -13.40 4.32 7.91
C PRO A 89 -14.50 3.67 7.05
N ASP A 90 -15.72 4.23 7.05
CA ASP A 90 -16.85 3.67 6.29
C ASP A 90 -16.66 3.82 4.77
N GLU A 91 -16.13 4.96 4.33
CA GLU A 91 -15.84 5.21 2.90
C GLU A 91 -14.68 4.34 2.43
N ASP A 92 -13.57 4.32 3.17
CA ASP A 92 -12.39 3.52 2.81
C ASP A 92 -12.71 2.02 2.81
N LEU A 93 -13.50 1.53 3.77
CA LEU A 93 -13.93 0.13 3.81
C LEU A 93 -14.81 -0.21 2.60
N LYS A 94 -15.76 0.66 2.25
CA LYS A 94 -16.62 0.46 1.08
C LYS A 94 -15.82 0.41 -0.21
N GLU A 95 -14.82 1.27 -0.38
CA GLU A 95 -13.95 1.24 -1.56
C GLU A 95 -13.02 0.02 -1.57
N SER A 96 -12.44 -0.35 -0.41
CA SER A 96 -11.54 -1.50 -0.28
C SER A 96 -12.23 -2.81 -0.68
N LEU A 97 -13.51 -2.98 -0.35
CA LEU A 97 -14.28 -4.18 -0.68
C LEU A 97 -14.71 -4.25 -2.16
N LYS A 98 -14.68 -3.14 -2.91
CA LYS A 98 -14.91 -3.16 -4.36
C LYS A 98 -13.69 -3.68 -5.12
N ALA A 99 -12.49 -3.54 -4.58
CA ALA A 99 -11.23 -3.86 -5.25
C ALA A 99 -10.99 -5.38 -5.49
N GLY A 100 -12.00 -6.23 -5.29
CA GLY A 100 -11.93 -7.68 -5.51
C GLY A 100 -13.13 -8.28 -6.26
N LEU A 101 -13.92 -7.45 -6.96
CA LEU A 101 -15.07 -7.86 -7.78
C LEU A 101 -14.92 -7.42 -9.24
#